data_AF-A0A925LWX1-F1
#
_entry.id   AF-A0A925LWX1-F1
#
_cell.length_a   1.000
_cell.length_b   1.000
_cell.length_c   1.000
_cell.angle_alpha   90.00
_cell.angle_beta   90.00
_cell.angle_gamma   90.00
#
_symmetry.space_group_name_H-M   'P 1'
#
loop_
_entity.id
_entity.type
_entity.pdbx_description
1 polymer ?
#
loop_
_entity_poly.entity_id
_entity_poly.type
_entity_poly.pdbx_seq_one_letter_code
_entity_poly.pdbx_strand_id
1 'polypeptide(L)'
;MTERVHQNPNLIFSEGTQVVCLREIVGQNGRTLHPKGAVGVIIRSPGDLDHSYRVRFPDGVEEALRRDELVMLAHFKEGAIGDLQISVARSDLYDRVIFRCVIGSRAYGLDDHKSDTDYRGIYLPSAELHWSLYGVPEQIECYETQEHYWELQRFWVLALKANPNVLECLYTPLIEKMTPLPEELLQMRSVFLSRMVVG
;
A
#
# COMPACT_ATOMS: atom_id res chain seq x y z
N MET A 1 16.53 23.44 -1.09
CA MET A 1 16.56 22.22 -1.91
C MET A 1 16.95 21.10 -1.00
N THR A 2 15.98 20.37 -0.46
CA THR A 2 16.24 19.20 0.38
C THR A 2 16.18 18.01 -0.56
N GLU A 3 17.33 17.41 -0.83
CA GLU A 3 17.43 16.18 -1.61
C GLU A 3 16.48 15.15 -1.01
N ARG A 4 15.48 14.73 -1.81
CA ARG A 4 14.68 13.56 -1.50
C ARG A 4 15.63 12.37 -1.59
N VAL A 5 16.12 11.91 -0.45
CA VAL A 5 16.87 10.66 -0.36
C VAL A 5 15.98 9.57 -0.94
N HIS A 6 16.45 8.97 -2.04
CA HIS A 6 15.78 7.87 -2.72
C HIS A 6 15.46 6.77 -1.71
N GLN A 7 14.16 6.55 -1.48
CA GLN A 7 13.65 5.49 -0.62
C GLN A 7 13.92 4.14 -1.31
N ASN A 8 14.83 3.35 -0.74
CA ASN A 8 15.05 1.99 -1.19
C ASN A 8 14.43 1.03 -0.16
N PRO A 9 13.34 0.31 -0.47
CA PRO A 9 12.73 -0.66 0.44
C PRO A 9 13.70 -1.78 0.87
N ASN A 10 14.79 -1.97 0.11
CA ASN A 10 15.84 -2.96 0.36
C ASN A 10 17.00 -2.45 1.23
N LEU A 11 16.84 -1.32 1.93
CA LEU A 11 17.89 -0.82 2.83
C LEU A 11 17.99 -1.70 4.10
N ILE A 12 19.14 -2.33 4.30
CA ILE A 12 19.49 -2.99 5.56
C ILE A 12 19.81 -1.92 6.60
N PHE A 13 19.07 -1.92 7.72
CA PHE A 13 19.31 -0.97 8.81
C PHE A 13 20.63 -1.27 9.50
N SER A 14 21.46 -0.26 9.74
CA SER A 14 22.76 -0.43 10.38
C SER A 14 22.65 -0.63 11.90
N GLU A 15 23.69 -1.21 12.50
CA GLU A 15 23.83 -1.28 13.96
C GLU A 15 23.81 0.12 14.59
N GLY A 16 23.20 0.27 15.75
CA GLY A 16 22.93 1.54 16.41
C GLY A 16 21.64 2.24 15.97
N THR A 17 20.98 1.77 14.91
CA THR A 17 19.69 2.33 14.47
C THR A 17 18.61 2.07 15.51
N GLN A 18 17.91 3.12 15.93
CA GLN A 18 16.71 3.00 16.77
C GLN A 18 15.54 2.55 15.92
N VAL A 19 14.80 1.54 16.39
CA VAL A 19 13.68 0.93 15.68
C VAL A 19 12.49 0.72 16.60
N VAL A 20 11.31 0.57 16.01
CA VAL A 20 10.05 0.27 16.67
C VAL A 20 9.59 -1.11 16.23
N CYS A 21 9.26 -1.96 17.21
CA CYS A 21 8.76 -3.30 16.97
C CYS A 21 7.29 -3.27 16.51
N LEU A 22 6.98 -3.98 15.43
CA LEU A 22 5.64 -4.03 14.84
C LEU A 22 4.79 -5.23 15.28
N ARG A 23 5.35 -6.11 16.12
CA ARG A 23 4.64 -7.22 16.78
C ARG A 23 4.84 -7.20 18.29
N GLU A 24 4.03 -7.97 19.00
CA GLU A 24 4.29 -8.25 20.41
C GLU A 24 5.44 -9.24 20.55
N ILE A 25 6.27 -9.02 21.57
CA ILE A 25 7.30 -9.95 22.00
C ILE A 25 6.78 -10.67 23.23
N VAL A 26 6.58 -11.97 23.08
CA VAL A 26 6.08 -12.84 24.14
C VAL A 26 7.23 -13.66 24.68
N GLY A 27 7.45 -13.60 25.99
CA GLY A 27 8.47 -14.39 26.66
C GLY A 27 8.08 -15.87 26.76
N GLN A 28 9.03 -16.70 27.19
CA GLN A 28 8.83 -18.16 27.31
C GLN A 28 7.71 -18.57 28.28
N ASN A 29 7.31 -17.67 29.18
CA ASN A 29 6.21 -17.86 30.13
C ASN A 29 4.85 -17.41 29.57
N GLY A 30 4.77 -17.07 28.29
CA GLY A 30 3.54 -16.58 27.64
C GLY A 30 3.16 -15.15 28.00
N ARG A 31 3.99 -14.43 28.78
CA ARG A 31 3.76 -13.03 29.11
C ARG A 31 4.38 -12.13 28.06
N THR A 32 3.68 -11.05 27.70
CA THR A 32 4.22 -10.01 26.84
C THR A 32 5.39 -9.32 27.54
N LEU A 33 6.60 -9.47 26.98
CA LEU A 33 7.80 -8.77 27.41
C LEU A 33 7.78 -7.34 26.87
N HIS A 34 7.46 -7.19 25.59
CA HIS A 34 7.30 -5.88 24.96
C HIS A 34 6.05 -5.83 24.09
N PRO A 35 5.20 -4.80 24.26
CA PRO A 35 4.07 -4.60 23.37
C PRO A 35 4.54 -4.17 21.98
N LYS A 36 3.66 -4.34 20.99
CA LYS A 36 3.82 -3.67 19.69
C LYS A 36 3.98 -2.16 19.91
N GLY A 37 4.95 -1.56 19.23
CA GLY A 37 5.32 -0.15 19.42
C GLY A 37 6.51 0.06 20.37
N ALA A 38 7.04 -0.99 21.00
CA ALA A 38 8.24 -0.87 21.83
C ALA A 38 9.46 -0.45 21.00
N VAL A 39 10.28 0.42 21.58
CA VAL A 39 11.49 0.95 20.96
C VAL A 39 12.70 0.13 21.37
N GLY A 40 13.53 -0.26 20.41
CA GLY A 40 14.80 -0.93 20.63
C GLY A 40 15.90 -0.36 19.75
N VAL A 41 17.12 -0.87 19.92
CA VAL A 41 18.30 -0.51 19.13
C VAL A 41 18.82 -1.75 18.43
N ILE A 42 19.09 -1.64 17.13
CA ILE A 42 19.74 -2.72 16.38
C ILE A 42 21.16 -2.89 16.91
N ILE A 43 21.47 -4.08 17.42
CA ILE A 43 22.81 -4.46 17.87
C ILE A 43 23.50 -5.40 16.89
N ARG A 44 22.75 -5.99 15.95
CA ARG A 44 23.30 -6.74 14.82
C ARG A 44 22.38 -6.65 13.62
N SER A 45 22.98 -6.32 12.48
CA SER A 45 22.28 -6.28 11.19
C SER A 45 22.54 -7.59 10.42
N PRO A 46 21.55 -8.11 9.68
CA PRO A 46 21.77 -9.25 8.79
C PRO A 46 22.66 -8.84 7.61
N GLY A 47 23.29 -9.83 6.95
CA GLY A 47 24.06 -9.60 5.72
C GLY A 47 23.19 -9.53 4.46
N ASP A 48 21.90 -9.85 4.58
CA ASP A 48 20.91 -9.91 3.52
C ASP A 48 19.51 -9.52 4.07
N LEU A 49 18.48 -9.61 3.22
CA LEU A 49 17.10 -9.23 3.57
C LEU A 49 16.27 -10.37 4.17
N ASP A 50 16.71 -11.62 4.05
CA ASP A 50 15.97 -12.81 4.49
C ASP A 50 16.25 -13.15 5.97
N HIS A 51 17.36 -12.64 6.52
CA HIS A 51 17.74 -12.85 7.91
C HIS A 51 17.24 -11.76 8.86
N SER A 52 17.07 -12.15 10.12
CA SER A 52 16.57 -11.25 11.17
C SER A 52 17.67 -10.37 11.77
N TYR A 53 17.29 -9.14 12.09
CA TYR A 53 18.04 -8.24 12.95
C TYR A 53 18.10 -8.79 14.38
N ARG A 54 19.11 -8.38 15.15
CA ARG A 54 19.08 -8.46 16.60
C ARG A 54 18.84 -7.09 17.19
N VAL A 55 17.79 -6.98 17.98
CA VAL A 55 17.34 -5.72 18.58
C VAL A 55 17.41 -5.86 20.09
N ARG A 56 18.08 -4.90 20.74
CA ARG A 56 18.14 -4.79 22.21
C ARG A 56 17.16 -3.74 22.70
N PHE A 57 16.37 -4.10 23.70
CA PHE A 57 15.42 -3.23 24.38
C PHE A 57 16.05 -2.58 25.62
N PRO A 58 15.46 -1.49 26.17
CA PRO A 58 16.04 -0.75 27.30
C PRO A 58 16.23 -1.57 28.59
N ASP A 59 15.45 -2.64 28.76
CA ASP A 59 15.57 -3.58 29.88
C ASP A 59 16.64 -4.66 29.68
N GLY A 60 17.34 -4.63 28.54
CA GLY A 60 18.39 -5.57 28.18
C GLY A 60 17.91 -6.82 27.45
N VAL A 61 16.60 -6.98 27.22
CA VAL A 61 16.07 -8.08 26.40
C VAL A 61 16.57 -7.93 24.97
N GLU A 62 16.98 -9.04 24.36
CA GLU A 62 17.39 -9.10 22.97
C GLU A 62 16.47 -10.02 22.19
N GLU A 63 15.98 -9.55 21.04
CA GLU A 63 15.09 -10.33 20.19
C GLU A 63 15.52 -10.35 18.72
N ALA A 64 15.13 -11.43 18.07
CA ALA A 64 15.26 -11.60 16.63
C ALA A 64 14.02 -11.04 15.94
N LEU A 65 14.20 -10.01 15.10
CA LEU A 65 13.10 -9.37 14.37
C LEU A 65 13.43 -9.28 12.89
N ARG A 66 12.47 -9.62 12.03
CA ARG A 66 12.57 -9.50 10.57
C ARG A 66 12.39 -8.05 10.12
N ARG A 67 12.70 -7.80 8.84
CA ARG A 67 12.64 -6.45 8.27
C ARG A 67 11.22 -5.86 8.29
N ASP A 68 10.21 -6.69 8.03
CA ASP A 68 8.77 -6.38 8.07
C ASP A 68 8.23 -6.22 9.50
N GLU A 69 8.98 -6.67 10.50
CA GLU A 69 8.64 -6.52 11.93
C GLU A 69 9.23 -5.25 12.56
N LEU A 70 9.97 -4.44 11.78
CA LEU A 70 10.69 -3.25 12.24
C LEU A 70 10.44 -2.03 11.38
N VAL A 71 10.38 -0.86 12.03
CA VAL A 71 10.47 0.45 11.38
C VAL A 71 11.46 1.32 12.14
N MET A 72 12.24 2.17 11.45
CA MET A 72 13.13 3.10 12.15
C MET A 72 12.32 4.05 13.04
N LEU A 73 12.84 4.37 14.23
CA LEU A 73 12.19 5.29 15.16
C LEU A 73 12.03 6.68 14.57
N ALA A 74 13.01 7.16 13.79
CA ALA A 74 12.91 8.42 13.06
C ALA A 74 11.69 8.41 12.14
N HIS A 75 11.52 7.37 11.30
CA HIS A 75 10.34 7.19 10.46
C HIS A 75 9.05 6.93 11.25
N PHE A 76 9.11 6.32 12.43
CA PHE A 76 7.93 6.16 13.29
C PHE A 76 7.49 7.49 13.91
N LYS A 77 8.45 8.38 14.21
CA LYS A 77 8.20 9.72 14.74
C LYS A 77 7.83 10.74 13.66
N GLU A 78 8.47 10.63 12.48
CA GLU A 78 8.15 11.37 11.25
C GLU A 78 6.90 10.82 10.56
N GLY A 79 6.50 9.60 10.92
CA GLY A 79 5.15 9.05 10.83
C GLY A 79 4.20 9.83 11.73
N ALA A 80 4.19 11.14 11.54
CA ALA A 80 3.04 11.97 11.74
C ALA A 80 1.85 11.24 11.10
N ILE A 81 0.74 11.28 11.81
CA ILE A 81 -0.61 11.14 11.27
C ILE A 81 -0.61 11.30 9.73
N GLY A 82 -0.92 10.23 8.99
CA GLY A 82 -0.99 10.26 7.51
C GLY A 82 0.15 9.62 6.71
N ASP A 83 1.11 8.89 7.31
CA ASP A 83 2.09 8.11 6.51
C ASP A 83 1.45 6.84 5.90
N LEU A 84 1.06 7.00 4.64
CA LEU A 84 0.37 6.02 3.81
C LEU A 84 1.21 4.78 3.52
N GLN A 85 2.55 4.87 3.46
CA GLN A 85 3.40 3.71 3.16
C GLN A 85 3.36 2.67 4.28
N ILE A 86 3.22 3.11 5.54
CA ILE A 86 3.05 2.23 6.69
C ILE A 86 1.68 1.53 6.64
N SER A 87 0.63 2.22 6.17
CA SER A 87 -0.70 1.62 6.01
C SER A 87 -0.70 0.52 4.92
N VAL A 88 0.03 0.74 3.82
CA VAL A 88 0.17 -0.24 2.72
C VAL A 88 0.97 -1.45 3.19
N ALA A 89 2.07 -1.26 3.90
CA ALA A 89 2.91 -2.37 4.38
C ALA A 89 2.25 -3.19 5.51
N ARG A 90 1.30 -2.59 6.25
CA ARG A 90 0.58 -3.25 7.36
C ARG A 90 -0.76 -3.86 6.96
N SER A 91 -1.22 -3.63 5.74
CA SER A 91 -2.57 -4.00 5.28
C SER A 91 -2.45 -4.61 3.89
N ASP A 92 -2.94 -5.84 3.69
CA ASP A 92 -3.08 -6.43 2.35
C ASP A 92 -4.16 -5.66 1.55
N LEU A 93 -3.84 -4.44 1.10
CA LEU A 93 -4.76 -3.60 0.34
C LEU A 93 -5.05 -4.19 -1.05
N TYR A 94 -4.12 -4.96 -1.60
CA TYR A 94 -4.31 -5.70 -2.85
C TYR A 94 -5.39 -6.78 -2.72
N ASP A 95 -5.51 -7.44 -1.56
CA ASP A 95 -6.60 -8.40 -1.31
C ASP A 95 -7.97 -7.72 -1.24
N ARG A 96 -7.97 -6.41 -0.97
CA ARG A 96 -9.15 -5.55 -0.90
C ARG A 96 -9.53 -4.91 -2.24
N VAL A 97 -8.88 -5.29 -3.34
CA VAL A 97 -9.32 -4.91 -4.69
C VAL A 97 -10.71 -5.50 -4.95
N ILE A 98 -11.69 -4.64 -5.15
CA ILE A 98 -13.10 -5.01 -5.38
C ILE A 98 -13.50 -4.94 -6.85
N PHE A 99 -12.69 -4.26 -7.66
CA PHE A 99 -12.82 -4.16 -9.10
C PHE A 99 -11.44 -4.14 -9.75
N ARG A 100 -11.22 -5.01 -10.75
CA ARG A 100 -9.99 -5.09 -11.55
C ARG A 100 -10.39 -5.25 -13.02
N CYS A 101 -9.79 -4.45 -13.88
CA CYS A 101 -9.99 -4.50 -15.31
C CYS A 101 -8.70 -4.23 -16.06
N VAL A 102 -8.66 -4.68 -17.30
CA VAL A 102 -7.53 -4.49 -18.22
C VAL A 102 -7.78 -3.25 -19.06
N ILE A 103 -6.73 -2.44 -19.18
CA ILE A 103 -6.75 -1.13 -19.83
C ILE A 103 -5.71 -1.10 -20.97
N GLY A 104 -5.75 -0.10 -21.85
CA GLY A 104 -4.73 0.10 -22.87
C GLY A 104 -4.90 -0.75 -24.14
N SER A 105 -3.81 -0.94 -24.90
CA SER A 105 -3.80 -1.52 -26.26
C SER A 105 -4.49 -2.89 -26.33
N ARG A 106 -4.42 -3.72 -25.29
CA ARG A 106 -5.13 -5.00 -25.19
C ARG A 106 -6.65 -4.86 -25.11
N ALA A 107 -7.16 -3.84 -24.42
CA ALA A 107 -8.60 -3.56 -24.34
C ALA A 107 -9.18 -3.13 -25.70
N TYR A 108 -8.34 -2.59 -26.59
CA TYR A 108 -8.74 -2.10 -27.93
C TYR A 108 -8.19 -2.94 -29.10
N GLY A 109 -7.55 -4.09 -28.83
CA GLY A 109 -7.08 -5.03 -29.86
C GLY A 109 -5.88 -4.54 -30.69
N LEU A 110 -5.06 -3.63 -30.16
CA LEU A 110 -3.85 -3.07 -30.81
C LEU A 110 -2.56 -3.79 -30.40
N ASP A 111 -2.65 -5.02 -29.92
CA ASP A 111 -1.58 -5.73 -29.22
C ASP A 111 -0.63 -6.54 -30.14
N ASP A 112 0.64 -6.67 -29.73
CA ASP A 112 1.65 -7.62 -30.21
C ASP A 112 1.98 -8.67 -29.13
N HIS A 113 2.77 -9.71 -29.43
CA HIS A 113 3.08 -10.75 -28.43
C HIS A 113 3.93 -10.28 -27.23
N LYS A 114 4.29 -9.00 -27.14
CA LYS A 114 5.16 -8.42 -26.11
C LYS A 114 4.51 -7.34 -25.26
N SER A 115 3.25 -6.93 -25.49
CA SER A 115 2.67 -5.90 -24.64
C SER A 115 2.54 -6.38 -23.21
N ASP A 116 2.90 -5.51 -22.28
CA ASP A 116 2.56 -5.64 -20.87
C ASP A 116 1.03 -5.47 -20.70
N THR A 117 0.45 -6.08 -19.67
CA THR A 117 -0.98 -5.93 -19.33
C THR A 117 -1.12 -4.88 -18.24
N ASP A 118 -1.72 -3.74 -18.55
CA ASP A 118 -2.07 -2.72 -17.55
C ASP A 118 -3.34 -3.12 -16.81
N TYR A 119 -3.20 -3.35 -15.51
CA TYR A 119 -4.34 -3.55 -14.62
C TYR A 119 -4.68 -2.24 -13.92
N ARG A 120 -5.97 -1.89 -13.93
CA ARG A 120 -6.50 -0.82 -13.10
C ARG A 120 -7.78 -1.22 -12.41
N GLY A 121 -8.16 -0.46 -11.40
CA GLY A 121 -9.48 -0.59 -10.80
C GLY A 121 -9.59 0.07 -9.43
N ILE A 122 -10.36 -0.56 -8.55
CA ILE A 122 -10.78 0.01 -7.28
C ILE A 122 -10.46 -0.96 -6.15
N TYR A 123 -9.90 -0.43 -5.07
CA TYR A 123 -9.81 -1.14 -3.80
C TYR A 123 -10.64 -0.43 -2.72
N LEU A 124 -11.15 -1.22 -1.78
CA LEU A 124 -11.97 -0.72 -0.67
C LEU A 124 -11.30 -1.07 0.67
N PRO A 125 -10.65 -0.11 1.33
CA PRO A 125 -10.06 -0.32 2.65
C PRO A 125 -11.14 -0.66 3.69
N SER A 126 -10.74 -1.23 4.83
CA SER A 126 -11.65 -1.43 5.96
C SER A 126 -11.99 -0.09 6.63
N ALA A 127 -13.12 -0.06 7.34
CA ALA A 127 -13.50 1.09 8.16
C ALA A 127 -12.42 1.46 9.20
N GLU A 128 -11.76 0.45 9.78
CA GLU A 128 -10.65 0.66 10.72
C GLU A 128 -9.47 1.42 10.09
N LEU A 129 -9.16 1.16 8.82
CA LEU A 129 -8.13 1.91 8.08
C LEU A 129 -8.57 3.32 7.75
N HIS A 130 -9.85 3.54 7.45
CA HIS A 130 -10.39 4.89 7.25
C HIS A 130 -10.36 5.74 8.53
N TRP A 131 -10.58 5.13 9.69
CA TRP A 131 -10.57 5.84 10.99
C TRP A 131 -9.20 5.86 11.65
N SER A 132 -8.24 5.17 11.06
CA SER A 132 -6.86 5.14 11.50
C SER A 132 -6.22 6.52 11.36
N LEU A 133 -5.38 6.88 12.33
CA LEU A 133 -4.53 8.07 12.27
C LEU A 133 -3.48 8.00 11.14
N TYR A 134 -3.21 6.81 10.59
CA TYR A 134 -2.28 6.62 9.47
C TYR A 134 -2.92 6.97 8.11
N GLY A 135 -4.25 7.08 8.04
CA GLY A 135 -4.98 7.33 6.80
C GLY A 135 -5.03 6.12 5.85
N VAL A 136 -5.62 6.35 4.68
CA VAL A 136 -5.73 5.39 3.58
C VAL A 136 -5.11 6.01 2.33
N PRO A 137 -4.28 5.27 1.57
CA PRO A 137 -3.71 5.80 0.35
C PRO A 137 -4.80 6.17 -0.65
N GLU A 138 -4.67 7.29 -1.35
CA GLU A 138 -5.64 7.59 -2.42
C GLU A 138 -5.52 6.58 -3.59
N GLN A 139 -4.35 5.96 -3.74
CA GLN A 139 -4.06 4.93 -4.73
C GLN A 139 -2.92 4.01 -4.27
N ILE A 140 -2.87 2.80 -4.83
CA ILE A 140 -1.77 1.85 -4.69
C ILE A 140 -1.28 1.44 -6.09
N GLU A 141 0.04 1.26 -6.24
CA GLU A 141 0.70 0.92 -7.49
C GLU A 141 1.71 -0.20 -7.30
N CYS A 142 1.79 -1.12 -8.26
CA CYS A 142 2.82 -2.14 -8.36
C CYS A 142 3.42 -2.08 -9.77
N TYR A 143 4.68 -1.69 -9.88
CA TYR A 143 5.34 -1.52 -11.18
C TYR A 143 5.69 -2.87 -11.82
N GLU A 144 6.02 -3.87 -11.01
CA GLU A 144 6.39 -5.21 -11.45
C GLU A 144 5.23 -5.95 -12.12
N THR A 145 4.01 -5.75 -11.61
CA THR A 145 2.78 -6.36 -12.13
C THR A 145 1.93 -5.39 -12.96
N GLN A 146 2.39 -4.15 -13.17
CA GLN A 146 1.67 -3.09 -13.90
C GLN A 146 0.26 -2.81 -13.35
N GLU A 147 0.12 -2.88 -12.03
CA GLU A 147 -1.15 -2.67 -11.34
C GLU A 147 -1.26 -1.25 -10.78
N HIS A 148 -2.43 -0.62 -10.92
CA HIS A 148 -2.72 0.65 -10.26
C HIS A 148 -4.20 0.75 -9.88
N TYR A 149 -4.46 0.85 -8.58
CA TYR A 149 -5.81 0.86 -8.02
C TYR A 149 -6.06 2.15 -7.24
N TRP A 150 -7.22 2.74 -7.44
CA TRP A 150 -7.68 3.88 -6.65
C TRP A 150 -8.51 3.41 -5.46
N GLU A 151 -8.44 4.14 -4.37
CA GLU A 151 -9.42 4.03 -3.30
C GLU A 151 -10.81 4.40 -3.86
N LEU A 152 -11.87 3.77 -3.36
CA LEU A 152 -13.24 3.91 -3.85
C LEU A 152 -13.70 5.38 -3.96
N GLN A 153 -13.62 6.16 -2.88
CA GLN A 153 -14.00 7.58 -2.91
C GLN A 153 -13.13 8.35 -3.90
N ARG A 154 -11.82 8.11 -3.92
CA ARG A 154 -10.90 8.76 -4.86
C ARG A 154 -11.29 8.49 -6.31
N PHE A 155 -11.60 7.24 -6.65
CA PHE A 155 -12.04 6.85 -7.99
C PHE A 155 -13.26 7.66 -8.44
N TRP A 156 -14.26 7.84 -7.56
CA TRP A 156 -15.45 8.63 -7.88
C TRP A 156 -15.18 10.12 -8.07
N VAL A 157 -14.33 10.71 -7.22
CA VAL A 157 -13.92 12.10 -7.38
C VAL A 157 -13.24 12.32 -8.74
N LEU A 158 -12.43 11.36 -9.19
CA LEU A 158 -11.79 11.39 -10.50
C LEU A 158 -12.78 11.16 -11.65
N ALA A 159 -13.74 10.24 -11.49
CA ALA A 159 -14.79 9.98 -12.48
C ALA A 159 -15.66 11.24 -12.70
N LEU A 160 -16.06 11.92 -11.62
CA LEU A 160 -16.81 13.17 -11.66
C LEU A 160 -16.03 14.32 -12.31
N LYS A 161 -14.69 14.27 -12.25
CA LYS A 161 -13.80 15.21 -12.95
C LYS A 161 -13.48 14.78 -14.39
N ALA A 162 -14.15 13.76 -14.91
CA ALA A 162 -13.92 13.20 -16.25
C ALA A 162 -12.46 12.79 -16.50
N ASN A 163 -11.78 12.22 -15.49
CA ASN A 163 -10.42 11.72 -15.66
C ASN A 163 -10.38 10.58 -16.70
N PRO A 164 -9.55 10.68 -17.76
CA PRO A 164 -9.56 9.70 -18.87
C PRO A 164 -9.31 8.26 -18.43
N ASN A 165 -8.31 8.04 -17.55
CA ASN A 165 -7.94 6.69 -17.10
C ASN A 165 -9.08 6.02 -16.33
N VAL A 166 -9.77 6.80 -15.49
CA VAL A 166 -10.92 6.32 -14.71
C VAL A 166 -12.12 6.06 -15.60
N LEU A 167 -12.38 6.94 -16.59
CA LEU A 167 -13.42 6.70 -17.57
C LEU A 167 -13.13 5.45 -18.41
N GLU A 168 -11.89 5.21 -18.82
CA GLU A 168 -11.50 3.98 -19.53
C GLU A 168 -11.82 2.73 -18.69
N CYS A 169 -11.55 2.76 -17.39
CA CYS A 169 -11.93 1.69 -16.46
C CYS A 169 -13.45 1.46 -16.40
N LEU A 170 -14.27 2.51 -16.52
CA LEU A 170 -15.73 2.40 -16.49
C LEU A 170 -16.33 1.81 -17.77
N TYR A 171 -15.61 1.88 -18.89
CA TYR A 171 -16.10 1.49 -20.21
C TYR A 171 -15.34 0.33 -20.86
N THR A 172 -14.25 -0.15 -20.23
CA THR A 172 -13.52 -1.31 -20.72
C THR A 172 -14.40 -2.57 -20.71
N PRO A 173 -14.37 -3.39 -21.78
CA PRO A 173 -15.06 -4.67 -21.80
C PRO A 173 -14.30 -5.77 -21.05
N LEU A 174 -13.03 -5.54 -20.67
CA LEU A 174 -12.15 -6.56 -20.09
C LEU A 174 -12.11 -6.46 -18.56
N ILE A 175 -13.12 -7.04 -17.91
CA ILE A 175 -13.22 -7.10 -16.44
C ILE A 175 -12.68 -8.45 -15.95
N GLU A 176 -11.69 -8.44 -15.06
CA GLU A 176 -11.10 -9.64 -14.46
C GLU A 176 -11.74 -9.97 -13.11
N LYS A 177 -12.00 -8.93 -12.29
CA LYS A 177 -12.60 -9.06 -10.96
C LYS A 177 -13.67 -8.00 -10.79
N MET A 178 -14.84 -8.42 -10.31
CA MET A 178 -15.91 -7.51 -9.92
C MET A 178 -16.71 -8.12 -8.78
N THR A 179 -16.87 -7.35 -7.70
CA THR A 179 -17.81 -7.68 -6.62
C THR A 179 -19.15 -6.96 -6.83
N PRO A 180 -20.21 -7.29 -6.09
CA PRO A 180 -21.53 -6.66 -6.30
C PRO A 180 -21.53 -5.13 -6.11
N LEU A 181 -20.70 -4.61 -5.20
CA LEU A 181 -20.68 -3.19 -4.87
C LEU A 181 -20.22 -2.31 -6.07
N PRO A 182 -19.07 -2.56 -6.72
CA PRO A 182 -18.71 -1.86 -7.97
C PRO A 182 -19.66 -2.09 -9.12
N GLU A 183 -20.33 -3.25 -9.20
CA GLU A 183 -21.27 -3.55 -10.29
C GLU A 183 -22.45 -2.57 -10.30
N GLU A 184 -23.09 -2.36 -9.13
CA GLU A 184 -24.15 -1.36 -8.99
C GLU A 184 -23.69 0.04 -9.42
N LEU A 185 -22.46 0.39 -9.08
CA LEU A 185 -21.88 1.69 -9.40
C LEU A 185 -21.54 1.83 -10.91
N LEU A 186 -21.07 0.75 -11.55
CA LEU A 186 -20.81 0.68 -12.99
C LEU A 186 -22.11 0.78 -13.81
N GLN A 187 -23.24 0.33 -13.29
CA GLN A 187 -24.55 0.53 -13.93
C GLN A 187 -24.93 2.02 -13.99
N MET A 188 -24.44 2.82 -13.04
CA MET A 188 -24.65 4.27 -13.01
C MET A 188 -23.63 5.06 -13.83
N ARG A 189 -22.69 4.43 -14.54
CA ARG A 189 -21.54 5.11 -15.18
C ARG A 189 -21.89 6.28 -16.11
N SER A 190 -23.09 6.30 -16.69
CA SER A 190 -23.58 7.38 -17.54
C SER A 190 -23.69 8.73 -16.82
N VAL A 191 -23.79 8.76 -15.49
CA VAL A 191 -23.85 10.00 -14.70
C VAL A 191 -22.54 10.78 -14.69
N PHE A 192 -21.40 10.12 -14.97
CA PHE A 192 -20.08 10.75 -14.98
C PHE A 192 -19.74 11.40 -16.32
N LEU A 193 -20.52 11.13 -17.37
CA LEU A 193 -20.34 11.75 -18.68
C LEU A 193 -20.98 13.14 -18.68
N SER A 194 -20.16 14.19 -18.54
CA SER A 194 -20.63 15.55 -18.75
C SER A 194 -20.64 15.90 -20.25
N ARG A 195 -21.67 16.63 -20.71
CA ARG A 195 -21.75 17.14 -22.09
C ARG A 195 -20.85 18.36 -22.37
N MET A 196 -20.09 18.83 -21.38
CA MET A 196 -19.16 19.93 -21.60
C MET A 196 -17.92 19.39 -22.30
N VAL A 197 -17.81 19.69 -23.58
CA VAL A 197 -16.57 19.58 -24.35
C VAL A 197 -15.58 20.55 -23.72
N VAL A 198 -14.56 20.03 -23.03
CA VAL A 198 -13.39 20.84 -22.69
C VAL A 198 -12.55 20.89 -23.97
N GLY A 199 -12.68 22.00 -24.70
CA GLY A 199 -11.78 22.39 -25.78
C GLY A 199 -10.55 23.09 -25.26
#